data_AF-A0A139NIZ9-F1
#
_entry.id   AF-A0A139NIZ9-F1
#
_cell.length_a   1.000
_cell.length_b   1.000
_cell.length_c   1.000
_cell.angle_alpha   90.00
_cell.angle_beta   90.00
_cell.angle_gamma   90.00
#
_symmetry.space_group_name_H-M   'P 1'
#
loop_
_entity.id
_entity.type
_entity.pdbx_description
1 polymer ?
#
loop_
_entity_poly.entity_id
_entity_poly.type
_entity_poly.pdbx_seq_one_letter_code
_entity_poly.pdbx_strand_id
1 'polypeptide(L)'
;MTPKEKWLNAFENRHGRKPSPQEFQAAKAVDFDVTDLVTPETPQAQEEPVTQAPQAIAEASQLDAPEVQEKTKATAVEAAQPAFQGQPEPVAAASQQDKASIIPPTIILVGAVIFLVVALVVPVPLAWLFVALSLATATAGLVFFILDLKKSNKVLSIIAFAVSLVLFMGTAGTVLTKQLLAVGSQAQEAIEVIEEVESNDSGKDSSDIDNYVDEDAAFKWTEKDFRALKFSNKYAGTRLTTIVKKYGKATRGTVGTESLTLDYSGKSGDTTKSVSLTFRKDDEGHYVLMTGYATNISKAPVEAQDSDSYTSNWTKSDYEALKVQESGEDSKTGTTLKDIVDKHGNPTDVQMVINNSGNGFGERLSITYSDYDTEDKLQYVSLDFEKVDDSFYLTYKYGSDD
;
A
#
# COMPACT_ATOMS: atom_id res chain seq x y z
N MET A 1 -35.65 -27.15 27.57
CA MET A 1 -34.26 -26.67 27.55
C MET A 1 -34.18 -25.47 26.62
N THR A 2 -33.83 -24.32 27.17
CA THR A 2 -33.61 -23.07 26.43
C THR A 2 -32.35 -23.18 25.53
N PRO A 3 -32.21 -22.35 24.48
CA PRO A 3 -31.01 -22.33 23.63
C PRO A 3 -29.72 -22.18 24.45
N LYS A 4 -29.73 -21.29 25.44
CA LYS A 4 -28.66 -21.10 26.43
C LYS A 4 -28.30 -22.38 27.20
N GLU A 5 -29.27 -23.15 27.68
CA GLU A 5 -29.01 -24.40 28.41
C GLU A 5 -28.47 -25.51 27.51
N LYS A 6 -28.93 -25.57 26.25
CA LYS A 6 -28.40 -26.52 25.25
C LYS A 6 -26.95 -26.19 24.93
N TRP A 7 -26.64 -24.91 24.71
CA TRP A 7 -25.30 -24.44 24.44
C TRP A 7 -24.35 -24.66 25.62
N LEU A 8 -24.80 -24.37 26.84
CA LEU A 8 -23.99 -24.57 28.05
C LEU A 8 -23.61 -26.04 28.26
N ASN A 9 -24.57 -26.95 28.09
CA ASN A 9 -24.29 -28.39 28.15
C ASN A 9 -23.36 -28.86 27.02
N ALA A 10 -23.55 -28.35 25.80
CA ALA A 10 -22.69 -28.70 24.67
C ALA A 10 -21.25 -28.18 24.86
N PHE A 11 -21.08 -26.97 25.42
CA PHE A 11 -19.80 -26.39 25.75
C PHE A 11 -19.09 -27.19 26.86
N GLU A 12 -19.78 -27.46 27.97
CA GLU A 12 -19.22 -28.23 29.09
C GLU A 12 -18.84 -29.66 28.67
N ASN A 13 -19.66 -30.33 27.87
CA ASN A 13 -19.35 -31.67 27.34
C ASN A 13 -18.16 -31.67 26.36
N ARG A 14 -17.97 -30.60 25.60
CA ARG A 14 -16.88 -30.51 24.60
C ARG A 14 -15.55 -30.08 25.21
N HIS A 15 -15.56 -29.13 26.14
CA HIS A 15 -14.35 -28.53 26.69
C HIS A 15 -14.03 -28.99 28.12
N GLY A 16 -14.91 -29.76 28.77
CA GLY A 16 -14.71 -30.27 30.13
C GLY A 16 -14.66 -29.19 31.22
N ARG A 17 -15.01 -27.94 30.87
CA ARG A 17 -15.03 -26.78 31.76
C ARG A 17 -16.23 -25.90 31.45
N LYS A 18 -16.60 -25.05 32.41
CA LYS A 18 -17.59 -24.00 32.21
C LYS A 18 -17.04 -22.92 31.26
N PRO A 19 -17.89 -22.29 30.42
CA PRO A 19 -17.47 -21.20 29.55
C PRO A 19 -17.02 -19.99 30.36
N SER A 20 -16.00 -19.30 29.87
CA SER A 20 -15.56 -18.02 30.40
C SER A 20 -16.59 -16.92 30.10
N PRO A 21 -16.53 -15.76 30.80
CA PRO A 21 -17.43 -14.64 30.52
C PRO A 21 -17.36 -14.15 29.07
N GLN A 22 -16.20 -14.20 28.43
CA GLN A 22 -16.01 -13.77 27.04
C GLN A 22 -16.65 -14.75 26.05
N GLU A 23 -16.44 -16.06 26.25
CA GLU A 23 -17.07 -17.12 25.44
C GLU A 23 -18.60 -17.09 25.57
N PHE A 24 -19.11 -16.80 26.76
CA PHE A 24 -20.53 -16.67 26.99
C PHE A 24 -21.14 -15.43 26.31
N GLN A 25 -20.42 -14.31 26.23
CA GLN A 25 -20.88 -13.12 25.50
C GLN A 25 -20.82 -13.31 23.99
N ALA A 26 -19.78 -13.98 23.48
CA ALA A 26 -19.69 -14.36 22.07
C ALA A 26 -20.86 -15.26 21.67
N ALA A 27 -21.19 -16.25 22.50
CA ALA A 27 -22.36 -17.11 22.28
C ALA A 27 -23.67 -16.32 22.28
N LYS A 28 -23.81 -15.32 23.16
CA LYS A 28 -25.00 -14.45 23.17
C LYS A 28 -25.15 -13.62 21.88
N ALA A 29 -24.05 -13.19 21.27
CA ALA A 29 -24.07 -12.44 20.01
C ALA A 29 -24.59 -13.28 18.82
N VAL A 30 -24.50 -14.61 18.93
CA VAL A 30 -25.02 -15.59 17.97
C VAL A 30 -26.22 -16.39 18.51
N ASP A 31 -26.94 -15.83 19.49
CA ASP A 31 -28.13 -16.42 20.15
C ASP A 31 -27.95 -17.86 20.66
N PHE A 32 -26.76 -18.18 21.16
CA PHE A 32 -26.38 -19.48 21.70
C PHE A 32 -26.50 -20.63 20.68
N ASP A 33 -26.24 -20.35 19.40
CA ASP A 33 -26.16 -21.38 18.37
C ASP A 33 -25.00 -22.36 18.66
N VAL A 34 -25.30 -23.66 18.60
CA VAL A 34 -24.37 -24.77 18.89
C VAL A 34 -23.58 -25.21 17.65
N THR A 35 -23.92 -24.66 16.48
CA THR A 35 -23.34 -25.06 15.20
C THR A 35 -21.87 -24.60 15.07
N ASP A 36 -21.51 -23.51 15.76
CA ASP A 36 -20.16 -22.95 15.83
C ASP A 36 -19.70 -22.81 17.29
N LEU A 37 -19.48 -23.92 18.00
CA LEU A 37 -18.61 -23.91 19.19
C LEU A 37 -17.17 -23.67 18.73
N VAL A 38 -16.87 -22.43 18.35
CA VAL A 38 -15.56 -21.93 17.93
C VAL A 38 -14.63 -22.01 19.12
N THR A 39 -13.49 -22.68 18.95
CA THR A 39 -12.33 -22.53 19.84
C THR A 39 -11.72 -21.16 19.56
N PRO A 40 -11.71 -20.20 20.51
CA PRO A 40 -10.89 -19.01 20.33
C PRO A 40 -9.43 -19.41 20.55
N GLU A 41 -8.61 -19.28 19.51
CA GLU A 41 -7.17 -19.15 19.68
C GLU A 41 -6.91 -17.98 20.63
N THR A 42 -6.24 -18.27 21.74
CA THR A 42 -5.90 -17.29 22.76
C THR A 42 -4.64 -16.55 22.35
N PRO A 43 -4.62 -15.21 22.32
CA PRO A 43 -3.38 -14.44 22.19
C PRO A 43 -2.49 -14.69 23.41
N GLN A 44 -1.22 -15.01 23.14
CA GLN A 44 -0.18 -15.24 24.17
C GLN A 44 -0.19 -14.17 25.27
N ALA A 45 -0.22 -14.63 26.52
CA ALA A 45 0.28 -13.88 27.67
C ALA A 45 1.46 -14.63 28.27
N GLN A 46 2.50 -13.85 28.57
CA GLN A 46 3.79 -14.24 29.12
C GLN A 46 3.67 -15.13 30.37
N GLU A 47 4.40 -16.23 30.39
CA GLU A 47 4.85 -16.87 31.64
C GLU A 47 6.38 -16.91 31.67
N GLU A 48 6.91 -16.51 32.83
CA GLU A 48 8.32 -16.38 33.20
C GLU A 48 9.11 -17.71 33.08
N PRO A 49 10.45 -17.67 32.95
CA PRO A 49 11.25 -18.89 32.86
C PRO A 49 11.42 -19.49 34.26
N VAL A 50 10.79 -20.64 34.50
CA VAL A 50 11.03 -21.44 35.71
C VAL A 50 12.24 -22.34 35.48
N THR A 51 13.33 -21.97 36.16
CA THR A 51 14.54 -22.75 36.40
C THR A 51 14.22 -24.15 36.97
N GLN A 52 14.77 -25.22 36.39
CA GLN A 52 15.43 -26.33 37.11
C GLN A 52 16.14 -27.33 36.17
N ALA A 53 17.34 -27.73 36.57
CA ALA A 53 18.36 -28.52 35.87
C ALA A 53 18.06 -30.05 35.83
N PRO A 54 18.87 -30.86 35.12
CA PRO A 54 20.07 -31.43 35.76
C PRO A 54 21.35 -31.58 34.89
N GLN A 55 22.47 -31.19 35.51
CA GLN A 55 23.82 -31.79 35.63
C GLN A 55 24.50 -32.64 34.52
N ALA A 56 25.80 -32.29 34.34
CA ALA A 56 27.01 -33.04 33.94
C ALA A 56 27.14 -33.43 32.44
N ILE A 57 28.28 -33.28 31.76
CA ILE A 57 29.68 -33.58 32.14
C ILE A 57 30.66 -32.54 31.53
N ALA A 58 31.75 -32.28 32.25
CA ALA A 58 32.88 -31.42 31.92
C ALA A 58 33.73 -31.92 30.74
N GLU A 59 34.45 -31.02 30.05
CA GLU A 59 35.93 -30.96 30.12
C GLU A 59 36.47 -29.67 29.47
N ALA A 60 37.64 -29.25 29.94
CA ALA A 60 38.21 -27.91 29.87
C ALA A 60 39.02 -27.62 28.59
N SER A 61 39.21 -26.31 28.31
CA SER A 61 40.55 -25.70 28.14
C SER A 61 40.43 -24.18 27.99
N GLN A 62 40.94 -23.46 29.00
CA GLN A 62 41.36 -22.04 28.93
C GLN A 62 42.70 -21.96 28.16
N LEU A 63 43.22 -20.86 27.61
CA LEU A 63 43.64 -19.52 28.08
C LEU A 63 44.05 -18.84 26.72
N ASP A 64 43.98 -17.54 26.42
CA ASP A 64 44.51 -16.38 27.13
C ASP A 64 44.17 -15.12 26.26
N ALA A 65 43.94 -13.99 26.92
CA ALA A 65 44.05 -12.63 26.39
C ALA A 65 44.90 -11.84 27.40
N PRO A 66 45.62 -10.77 27.00
CA PRO A 66 45.05 -9.42 27.18
C PRO A 66 45.48 -8.43 26.05
N GLU A 67 44.61 -7.56 25.54
CA GLU A 67 44.22 -6.21 26.01
C GLU A 67 45.19 -5.05 25.62
N VAL A 68 44.57 -3.90 25.23
CA VAL A 68 44.95 -2.48 25.45
C VAL A 68 45.17 -1.59 24.20
N GLN A 69 44.10 -0.85 23.86
CA GLN A 69 43.87 0.61 23.72
C GLN A 69 44.85 1.63 23.06
N GLU A 70 44.22 2.47 22.23
CA GLU A 70 44.39 3.87 21.77
C GLU A 70 45.66 4.76 22.02
N LYS A 71 46.08 5.40 20.90
CA LYS A 71 46.25 6.86 20.63
C LYS A 71 47.20 7.72 21.48
N THR A 72 48.26 8.28 20.86
CA THR A 72 48.61 9.73 20.96
C THR A 72 49.65 10.20 19.92
N LYS A 73 49.67 11.54 19.75
CA LYS A 73 50.27 12.46 18.75
C LYS A 73 51.68 12.96 19.15
N ALA A 74 52.54 13.35 18.18
CA ALA A 74 53.38 14.60 18.19
C ALA A 74 54.59 14.60 17.19
N THR A 75 54.66 15.67 16.36
CA THR A 75 55.81 16.55 15.93
C THR A 75 57.06 15.91 15.24
N ALA A 76 57.86 16.49 14.32
CA ALA A 76 58.26 17.84 13.85
C ALA A 76 58.97 17.69 12.46
N VAL A 77 59.16 18.66 11.55
CA VAL A 77 60.23 19.71 11.41
C VAL A 77 60.12 20.22 9.93
N GLU A 78 59.89 21.50 9.59
CA GLU A 78 60.86 22.57 9.13
C GLU A 78 61.67 22.21 7.85
N ALA A 79 61.97 23.03 6.82
CA ALA A 79 61.82 24.43 6.40
C ALA A 79 62.10 24.57 4.87
N ALA A 80 61.72 25.71 4.26
CA ALA A 80 62.58 26.63 3.49
C ALA A 80 61.89 27.31 2.27
N GLN A 81 61.76 28.64 2.35
CA GLN A 81 61.59 29.58 1.21
C GLN A 81 62.98 30.00 0.66
N PRO A 82 63.07 30.79 -0.45
CA PRO A 82 63.14 32.26 -0.29
C PRO A 82 62.44 33.09 -1.39
N ALA A 83 62.35 34.39 -1.09
CA ALA A 83 61.58 35.47 -1.71
C ALA A 83 62.31 36.28 -2.80
N PHE A 84 61.59 37.20 -3.47
CA PHE A 84 62.10 38.53 -3.89
C PHE A 84 60.98 39.60 -3.88
N GLN A 85 61.36 40.82 -3.47
CA GLN A 85 60.55 41.92 -2.94
C GLN A 85 60.37 43.11 -3.91
N GLY A 86 59.44 44.02 -3.57
CA GLY A 86 59.44 45.45 -3.97
C GLY A 86 58.43 46.30 -3.17
N GLN A 87 58.92 47.26 -2.38
CA GLN A 87 58.30 48.18 -1.37
C GLN A 87 58.06 49.61 -1.98
N PRO A 88 57.75 50.75 -1.27
CA PRO A 88 56.94 51.12 -0.06
C PRO A 88 55.89 52.30 -0.22
N GLU A 89 54.83 52.30 0.62
CA GLU A 89 54.17 53.38 1.47
C GLU A 89 53.83 54.85 1.00
N PRO A 90 52.95 55.67 1.69
CA PRO A 90 52.12 55.46 2.91
C PRO A 90 50.68 56.13 2.98
N VAL A 91 49.98 55.89 4.10
CA VAL A 91 48.88 56.60 4.84
C VAL A 91 47.42 56.71 4.28
N ALA A 92 46.54 55.99 5.00
CA ALA A 92 45.17 56.25 5.49
C ALA A 92 44.14 57.20 4.81
N ALA A 93 42.90 56.66 4.80
CA ALA A 93 41.58 57.29 4.90
C ALA A 93 40.89 57.81 3.61
N ALA A 94 39.96 57.00 3.09
CA ALA A 94 38.61 57.44 2.72
C ALA A 94 37.72 56.23 2.41
N SER A 95 36.72 56.01 3.26
CA SER A 95 35.66 55.00 3.06
C SER A 95 34.65 55.50 2.03
N GLN A 96 34.45 54.75 0.94
CA GLN A 96 33.29 54.88 0.05
C GLN A 96 32.54 53.55 -0.05
N GLN A 97 31.59 53.38 0.87
CA GLN A 97 30.19 53.06 0.62
C GLN A 97 29.82 52.27 -0.66
N ASP A 98 29.89 50.94 -0.60
CA ASP A 98 29.12 50.05 -1.47
C ASP A 98 27.69 49.87 -0.91
N LYS A 99 26.70 50.32 -1.67
CA LYS A 99 25.27 50.14 -1.35
C LYS A 99 24.83 48.71 -1.76
N ALA A 100 25.00 47.75 -0.86
CA ALA A 100 24.19 46.53 -0.90
C ALA A 100 22.82 46.83 -0.28
N SER A 101 21.75 46.79 -1.08
CA SER A 101 20.38 46.93 -0.60
C SER A 101 20.00 45.71 0.25
N ILE A 102 20.23 45.78 1.56
CA ILE A 102 19.78 44.76 2.51
C ILE A 102 18.27 44.89 2.63
N ILE A 103 17.54 43.98 1.97
CA ILE A 103 16.10 43.85 2.12
C ILE A 103 15.82 43.47 3.59
N PRO A 104 15.08 44.28 4.37
CA PRO A 104 14.80 43.95 5.77
C PRO A 104 14.05 42.61 5.90
N PRO A 105 14.30 41.82 6.96
CA PRO A 105 13.69 40.50 7.19
C PRO A 105 12.16 40.51 7.11
N THR A 106 11.55 41.65 7.41
CA THR A 106 10.10 41.90 7.32
C THR A 106 9.55 41.69 5.91
N ILE A 107 10.30 42.04 4.86
CA ILE A 107 9.85 41.90 3.46
C ILE A 107 9.87 40.43 3.02
N ILE A 108 10.79 39.63 3.56
CA ILE A 108 10.89 38.18 3.29
C ILE A 108 9.75 37.42 3.95
N LEU A 109 9.37 37.82 5.18
CA LEU A 109 8.23 37.22 5.90
C LEU A 109 6.89 37.51 5.21
N VAL A 110 6.71 38.74 4.70
CA VAL A 110 5.53 39.11 3.91
C VAL A 110 5.45 38.30 2.61
N GLY A 111 6.60 38.05 1.96
CA GLY A 111 6.67 37.20 0.78
C GLY A 111 6.20 35.75 1.03
N ALA A 112 6.60 35.14 2.15
CA ALA A 112 6.18 33.77 2.49
C ALA A 112 4.67 33.66 2.74
N VAL A 113 4.07 34.68 3.37
CA VAL A 113 2.61 34.75 3.59
C VAL A 113 1.86 34.90 2.25
N ILE A 114 2.38 35.71 1.33
CA ILE A 114 1.80 35.87 -0.02
C ILE A 114 1.85 34.55 -0.79
N PHE A 115 2.97 33.83 -0.78
CA PHE A 115 3.07 32.52 -1.44
C PHE A 115 2.14 31.47 -0.82
N LEU A 116 1.94 31.49 0.50
CA LEU A 116 1.00 30.61 1.20
C LEU A 116 -0.46 30.90 0.82
N VAL A 117 -0.83 32.17 0.67
CA VAL A 117 -2.18 32.55 0.21
C VAL A 117 -2.39 32.22 -1.26
N VAL A 118 -1.37 32.40 -2.11
CA VAL A 118 -1.43 32.03 -3.53
C VAL A 118 -1.61 30.52 -3.68
N ALA A 119 -0.91 29.69 -2.88
CA ALA A 119 -1.04 28.23 -2.90
C ALA A 119 -2.47 27.71 -2.63
N LEU A 120 -3.36 28.53 -2.05
CA LEU A 120 -4.77 28.18 -1.83
C LEU A 120 -5.66 28.31 -3.09
N VAL A 121 -5.16 28.94 -4.15
CA VAL A 121 -5.96 29.27 -5.36
C VAL A 121 -5.42 28.59 -6.62
N VAL A 122 -4.23 27.96 -6.57
CA VAL A 122 -3.59 27.33 -7.73
C VAL A 122 -3.94 25.83 -7.79
N PRO A 123 -4.16 25.24 -9.00
CA PRO A 123 -4.40 23.81 -9.16
C PRO A 123 -3.33 22.93 -8.48
N VAL A 124 -3.79 21.79 -7.95
CA VAL A 124 -3.03 20.84 -7.10
C VAL A 124 -1.58 20.54 -7.56
N PRO A 125 -1.26 20.32 -8.85
CA PRO A 125 0.11 20.01 -9.24
C PRO A 125 1.10 21.18 -9.06
N LEU A 126 0.65 22.44 -8.99
CA LEU A 126 1.51 23.60 -8.78
C LEU A 126 1.63 24.00 -7.29
N ALA A 127 0.72 23.55 -6.42
CA ALA A 127 0.72 23.90 -5.00
C ALA A 127 1.98 23.39 -4.26
N TRP A 128 2.48 22.21 -4.64
CA TRP A 128 3.69 21.62 -4.07
C TRP A 128 4.95 22.45 -4.31
N LEU A 129 5.02 23.17 -5.43
CA LEU A 129 6.14 24.05 -5.75
C LEU A 129 6.17 25.27 -4.82
N PHE A 130 5.00 25.82 -4.47
CA PHE A 130 4.89 26.93 -3.52
C PHE A 130 5.11 26.49 -2.07
N VAL A 131 4.72 25.27 -1.71
CA VAL A 131 5.03 24.66 -0.41
C VAL A 131 6.55 24.47 -0.26
N ALA A 132 7.22 23.89 -1.26
CA ALA A 132 8.67 23.73 -1.25
C ALA A 132 9.40 25.08 -1.20
N LEU A 133 8.93 26.07 -1.96
CA LEU A 133 9.50 27.43 -1.94
C LEU A 133 9.31 28.11 -0.59
N SER A 134 8.15 27.94 0.05
CA SER A 134 7.88 28.46 1.40
C SER A 134 8.83 27.86 2.45
N LEU A 135 9.09 26.55 2.36
CA LEU A 135 9.99 25.84 3.27
C LEU A 135 11.44 26.29 3.07
N ALA A 136 11.87 26.51 1.83
CA ALA A 136 13.18 27.05 1.50
C ALA A 136 13.36 28.49 2.01
N THR A 137 12.33 29.34 1.93
CA THR A 137 12.37 30.69 2.50
C THR A 137 12.35 30.70 4.03
N ALA A 138 11.65 29.76 4.66
CA ALA A 138 11.60 29.61 6.11
C ALA A 138 12.95 29.15 6.69
N THR A 139 13.63 28.22 6.02
CA THR A 139 14.98 27.78 6.44
C THR A 139 16.02 28.88 6.28
N ALA A 140 15.98 29.65 5.19
CA ALA A 140 16.82 30.84 5.03
C ALA A 140 16.54 31.89 6.12
N GLY A 141 15.26 32.14 6.44
CA GLY A 141 14.85 33.03 7.53
C GLY A 141 15.36 32.57 8.91
N LEU A 142 15.36 31.27 9.18
CA LEU A 142 15.89 30.68 10.42
C LEU A 142 17.41 30.86 10.53
N VAL A 143 18.15 30.73 9.42
CA VAL A 143 19.60 30.98 9.38
C VAL A 143 19.92 32.45 9.64
N PHE A 144 19.18 33.38 9.01
CA PHE A 144 19.31 34.82 9.30
C PHE A 144 18.93 35.17 10.75
N PHE A 145 17.92 34.51 11.30
CA PHE A 145 17.51 34.64 12.70
C PHE A 145 18.62 34.20 13.67
N ILE A 146 19.27 33.06 13.41
CA ILE A 146 20.39 32.56 14.22
C ILE A 146 21.60 33.50 14.14
N LEU A 147 21.86 34.11 12.97
CA LEU A 147 22.91 35.11 12.81
C LEU A 147 22.60 36.42 13.56
N ASP A 148 21.32 36.82 13.64
CA ASP A 148 20.87 38.01 14.38
C ASP A 148 20.76 37.80 15.89
N LEU A 149 20.74 36.54 16.39
CA LEU A 149 20.79 36.24 17.84
C LEU A 149 22.08 36.74 18.52
N LYS A 150 23.10 37.13 17.75
CA LYS A 150 24.31 37.82 18.26
C LYS A 150 24.10 39.32 18.54
N LYS A 151 22.97 39.94 18.18
CA LYS A 151 22.65 41.34 18.49
C LYS A 151 21.63 41.47 19.62
N SER A 152 21.87 42.42 20.52
CA SER A 152 21.35 42.46 21.89
C SER A 152 19.90 42.94 22.09
N ASN A 153 19.09 43.10 21.05
CA ASN A 153 17.74 43.70 21.18
C ASN A 153 16.65 42.61 21.06
N LYS A 154 16.46 41.86 22.15
CA LYS A 154 15.75 40.56 22.16
C LYS A 154 14.22 40.62 22.35
N VAL A 155 13.60 41.79 22.53
CA VAL A 155 12.18 41.85 22.94
C VAL A 155 11.19 41.75 21.76
N LEU A 156 11.55 42.27 20.58
CA LEU A 156 10.64 42.27 19.43
C LEU A 156 10.53 40.89 18.75
N SER A 157 11.62 40.11 18.74
CA SER A 157 11.65 38.77 18.12
C SER A 157 10.91 37.70 18.92
N ILE A 158 10.82 37.83 20.25
CA ILE A 158 10.08 36.88 21.10
C ILE A 158 8.58 37.07 20.93
N ILE A 159 8.11 38.32 20.82
CA ILE A 159 6.71 38.63 20.58
C ILE A 159 6.30 38.18 19.16
N ALA A 160 7.16 38.35 18.16
CA ALA A 160 6.93 37.84 16.80
C ALA A 160 6.90 36.30 16.74
N PHE A 161 7.77 35.61 17.50
CA PHE A 161 7.75 34.14 17.60
C PHE A 161 6.47 33.63 18.27
N ALA A 162 6.01 34.28 19.35
CA ALA A 162 4.77 33.94 20.03
C ALA A 162 3.53 34.19 19.17
N VAL A 163 3.48 35.30 18.42
CA VAL A 163 2.40 35.60 17.46
C VAL A 163 2.43 34.62 16.28
N SER A 164 3.62 34.21 15.82
CA SER A 164 3.75 33.19 14.78
C SER A 164 3.33 31.81 15.27
N LEU A 165 3.57 31.45 16.53
CA LEU A 165 3.16 30.17 17.11
C LEU A 165 1.64 30.12 17.31
N VAL A 166 1.01 31.23 17.70
CA VAL A 166 -0.46 31.36 17.83
C VAL A 166 -1.14 31.34 16.46
N LEU A 167 -0.54 31.95 15.43
CA LEU A 167 -1.04 31.87 14.05
C LEU A 167 -0.79 30.48 13.43
N PHE A 168 0.34 29.84 13.75
CA PHE A 168 0.67 28.47 13.33
C PHE A 168 -0.22 27.43 14.02
N MET A 169 -0.66 27.66 15.26
CA MET A 169 -1.69 26.84 15.93
C MET A 169 -3.10 27.11 15.37
N GLY A 170 -3.36 28.30 14.85
CA GLY A 170 -4.60 28.62 14.11
C GLY A 170 -4.69 27.96 12.74
N THR A 171 -3.56 27.73 12.06
CA THR A 171 -3.49 26.97 10.79
C THR A 171 -3.23 25.47 10.98
N ALA A 172 -2.59 25.06 12.07
CA ALA A 172 -2.50 23.64 12.44
C ALA A 172 -3.88 23.11 12.86
N GLY A 173 -4.79 23.94 13.38
CA GLY A 173 -6.17 23.53 13.62
C GLY A 173 -6.94 23.19 12.34
N THR A 174 -6.69 23.87 11.22
CA THR A 174 -7.40 23.62 9.94
C THR A 174 -6.71 22.58 9.05
N VAL A 175 -5.39 22.46 9.15
CA VAL A 175 -4.64 21.39 8.45
C VAL A 175 -4.69 20.10 9.25
N LEU A 176 -4.62 20.11 10.58
CA LEU A 176 -4.80 18.90 11.39
C LEU A 176 -6.28 18.50 11.46
N THR A 177 -7.27 19.39 11.33
CA THR A 177 -8.63 18.92 11.04
C THR A 177 -8.72 18.39 9.62
N LYS A 178 -8.12 19.00 8.59
CA LYS A 178 -8.14 18.39 7.24
C LYS A 178 -7.32 17.09 7.14
N GLN A 179 -6.34 16.83 8.00
CA GLN A 179 -5.49 15.64 7.97
C GLN A 179 -5.91 14.59 9.02
N LEU A 180 -6.52 14.97 10.14
CA LEU A 180 -7.18 14.06 11.09
C LEU A 180 -8.62 13.76 10.66
N LEU A 181 -9.31 14.70 10.00
CA LEU A 181 -10.51 14.39 9.21
C LEU A 181 -10.11 13.67 7.92
N ALA A 182 -8.94 13.84 7.28
CA ALA A 182 -8.58 12.96 6.14
C ALA A 182 -8.06 11.57 6.57
N VAL A 183 -7.47 11.41 7.75
CA VAL A 183 -7.14 10.08 8.28
C VAL A 183 -8.38 9.39 8.86
N GLY A 184 -9.36 10.16 9.36
CA GLY A 184 -10.71 9.67 9.68
C GLY A 184 -11.62 9.48 8.46
N SER A 185 -11.49 10.29 7.41
CA SER A 185 -12.37 10.30 6.22
C SER A 185 -11.81 9.56 5.03
N GLN A 186 -10.54 9.17 4.97
CA GLN A 186 -10.10 8.19 3.96
C GLN A 186 -10.38 6.75 4.36
N ALA A 187 -10.63 6.50 5.66
CA ALA A 187 -11.25 5.26 6.13
C ALA A 187 -12.78 5.31 6.01
N GLN A 188 -13.41 6.49 6.13
CA GLN A 188 -14.88 6.63 6.01
C GLN A 188 -15.39 6.86 4.58
N GLU A 189 -14.69 7.51 3.64
CA GLU A 189 -15.18 7.65 2.26
C GLU A 189 -15.15 6.34 1.46
N ALA A 190 -14.40 5.32 1.90
CA ALA A 190 -14.47 3.98 1.32
C ALA A 190 -15.61 3.13 1.93
N ILE A 191 -16.08 3.47 3.13
CA ILE A 191 -17.11 2.74 3.87
C ILE A 191 -18.50 3.40 3.70
N GLU A 192 -18.57 4.73 3.54
CA GLU A 192 -19.82 5.50 3.39
C GLU A 192 -20.48 5.32 2.01
N VAL A 193 -19.73 4.90 0.97
CA VAL A 193 -20.23 4.87 -0.42
C VAL A 193 -21.07 3.62 -0.74
N ILE A 194 -21.16 2.63 0.14
CA ILE A 194 -22.02 1.44 -0.09
C ILE A 194 -23.16 1.32 0.95
N GLU A 195 -23.04 1.94 2.13
CA GLU A 195 -24.11 1.88 3.14
C GLU A 195 -25.35 2.72 2.79
N GLU A 196 -25.25 3.71 1.89
CA GLU A 196 -26.37 4.65 1.61
C GLU A 196 -27.07 4.47 0.25
N VAL A 197 -27.00 3.28 -0.36
CA VAL A 197 -27.85 2.95 -1.51
C VAL A 197 -28.46 1.55 -1.38
N GLU A 198 -29.11 1.29 -0.25
CA GLU A 198 -30.27 0.40 -0.31
C GLU A 198 -31.38 1.18 -1.04
N SER A 199 -31.50 0.95 -2.35
CA SER A 199 -32.68 1.37 -3.07
C SER A 199 -33.88 0.77 -2.35
N ASN A 200 -34.76 1.61 -1.80
CA ASN A 200 -36.12 1.26 -1.33
C ASN A 200 -37.03 0.72 -2.46
N ASP A 201 -36.43 0.27 -3.57
CA ASP A 201 -37.09 -0.46 -4.61
C ASP A 201 -37.29 -1.90 -4.12
N SER A 202 -38.50 -2.16 -3.65
CA SER A 202 -39.02 -3.47 -3.25
C SER A 202 -39.44 -4.32 -4.45
N GLY A 203 -39.20 -3.82 -5.68
CA GLY A 203 -39.38 -4.57 -6.91
C GLY A 203 -38.27 -5.61 -7.10
N LYS A 204 -38.65 -6.76 -7.66
CA LYS A 204 -37.69 -7.77 -8.13
C LYS A 204 -36.85 -7.17 -9.25
N ASP A 205 -35.57 -7.51 -9.29
CA ASP A 205 -34.70 -7.06 -10.37
C ASP A 205 -35.16 -7.66 -11.71
N SER A 206 -35.06 -6.86 -12.78
CA SER A 206 -35.38 -7.30 -14.14
C SER A 206 -34.47 -8.46 -14.55
N SER A 207 -35.04 -9.48 -15.20
CA SER A 207 -34.28 -10.55 -15.84
C SER A 207 -33.85 -10.22 -17.26
N ASP A 208 -34.29 -9.08 -17.81
CA ASP A 208 -33.93 -8.64 -19.15
C ASP A 208 -32.58 -7.91 -19.11
N ILE A 209 -31.62 -8.51 -19.84
CA ILE A 209 -30.20 -8.13 -19.83
C ILE A 209 -29.94 -6.76 -20.42
N ASP A 210 -30.79 -6.29 -21.35
CA ASP A 210 -30.63 -5.01 -22.04
C ASP A 210 -30.79 -3.81 -21.08
N ASN A 211 -31.40 -4.04 -19.92
CA ASN A 211 -31.46 -3.06 -18.84
C ASN A 211 -30.10 -2.77 -18.20
N TYR A 212 -29.15 -3.69 -18.31
CA TYR A 212 -27.85 -3.62 -17.62
C TYR A 212 -26.66 -3.55 -18.57
N VAL A 213 -26.88 -3.66 -19.89
CA VAL A 213 -25.81 -3.72 -20.89
C VAL A 213 -25.90 -2.58 -21.89
N ASP A 214 -24.73 -2.05 -22.24
CA ASP A 214 -24.49 -1.07 -23.29
C ASP A 214 -23.08 -1.32 -23.83
N GLU A 215 -22.97 -1.75 -25.09
CA GLU A 215 -21.69 -2.16 -25.70
C GLU A 215 -20.66 -1.02 -25.78
N ASP A 216 -21.13 0.23 -25.81
CA ASP A 216 -20.32 1.44 -25.86
C ASP A 216 -20.02 2.01 -24.46
N ALA A 217 -20.39 1.30 -23.39
CA ALA A 217 -20.18 1.75 -22.03
C ALA A 217 -18.69 1.99 -21.72
N ALA A 218 -18.38 3.19 -21.22
CA ALA A 218 -17.02 3.53 -20.81
C ALA A 218 -16.58 2.74 -19.57
N PHE A 219 -15.33 2.26 -19.58
CA PHE A 219 -14.73 1.59 -18.44
C PHE A 219 -14.32 2.59 -17.34
N LYS A 220 -14.92 2.47 -16.16
CA LYS A 220 -14.74 3.40 -15.02
C LYS A 220 -14.13 2.77 -13.76
N TRP A 221 -13.87 1.46 -13.79
CA TRP A 221 -13.49 0.71 -12.60
C TRP A 221 -12.04 0.98 -12.18
N THR A 222 -11.84 1.08 -10.87
CA THR A 222 -10.52 1.09 -10.23
C THR A 222 -10.37 -0.12 -9.30
N GLU A 223 -9.13 -0.47 -8.95
CA GLU A 223 -8.89 -1.49 -7.92
C GLU A 223 -9.61 -1.17 -6.60
N LYS A 224 -9.57 0.09 -6.17
CA LYS A 224 -10.25 0.55 -4.95
C LYS A 224 -11.75 0.30 -5.02
N ASP A 225 -12.37 0.59 -6.16
CA ASP A 225 -13.80 0.39 -6.38
C ASP A 225 -14.20 -1.10 -6.34
N PHE A 226 -13.39 -1.96 -6.95
CA PHE A 226 -13.61 -3.42 -6.93
C PHE A 226 -13.45 -3.98 -5.51
N ARG A 227 -12.42 -3.55 -4.78
CA ARG A 227 -12.17 -3.99 -3.40
C ARG A 227 -13.21 -3.53 -2.39
N ALA A 228 -13.92 -2.45 -2.68
CA ALA A 228 -15.02 -1.98 -1.85
C ALA A 228 -16.26 -2.87 -1.94
N LEU A 229 -16.40 -3.70 -2.99
CA LEU A 229 -17.57 -4.56 -3.17
C LEU A 229 -17.63 -5.65 -2.10
N LYS A 230 -18.85 -5.95 -1.65
CA LYS A 230 -19.13 -7.06 -0.75
C LYS A 230 -19.52 -8.29 -1.57
N PHE A 231 -18.71 -9.34 -1.47
CA PHE A 231 -18.96 -10.64 -2.09
C PHE A 231 -19.54 -11.59 -1.05
N SER A 232 -20.52 -12.41 -1.42
CA SER A 232 -21.11 -13.35 -0.46
C SER A 232 -21.62 -14.63 -1.12
N ASN A 233 -21.32 -15.76 -0.47
CA ASN A 233 -21.90 -17.06 -0.78
C ASN A 233 -23.24 -17.32 -0.04
N LYS A 234 -23.73 -16.38 0.78
CA LYS A 234 -24.95 -16.48 1.61
C LYS A 234 -25.88 -15.26 1.46
N TYR A 235 -26.00 -14.74 0.24
CA TYR A 235 -26.95 -13.68 -0.19
C TYR A 235 -26.76 -12.29 0.41
N ALA A 236 -25.64 -12.04 1.10
CA ALA A 236 -25.34 -10.73 1.69
C ALA A 236 -24.37 -9.90 0.84
N GLY A 237 -24.35 -10.09 -0.48
CA GLY A 237 -23.47 -9.38 -1.42
C GLY A 237 -24.03 -8.02 -1.81
N THR A 238 -23.18 -7.17 -2.41
CA THR A 238 -23.63 -5.86 -2.95
C THR A 238 -24.72 -6.08 -4.00
N ARG A 239 -25.80 -5.28 -3.96
CA ARG A 239 -26.91 -5.37 -4.93
C ARG A 239 -26.46 -4.97 -6.33
N LEU A 240 -26.99 -5.65 -7.34
CA LEU A 240 -26.83 -5.31 -8.76
C LEU A 240 -27.18 -3.85 -9.04
N THR A 241 -28.32 -3.39 -8.53
CA THR A 241 -28.82 -2.03 -8.74
C THR A 241 -27.85 -0.97 -8.21
N THR A 242 -27.23 -1.20 -7.05
CA THR A 242 -26.20 -0.34 -6.48
C THR A 242 -24.98 -0.23 -7.39
N ILE A 243 -24.52 -1.36 -7.94
CA ILE A 243 -23.36 -1.41 -8.86
C ILE A 243 -23.68 -0.70 -10.17
N VAL A 244 -24.81 -1.02 -10.81
CA VAL A 244 -25.21 -0.40 -12.09
C VAL A 244 -25.45 1.10 -11.92
N LYS A 245 -26.02 1.55 -10.80
CA LYS A 245 -26.20 2.97 -10.51
C LYS A 245 -24.87 3.71 -10.37
N LYS A 246 -23.88 3.11 -9.70
CA LYS A 246 -22.58 3.74 -9.45
C LYS A 246 -21.67 3.71 -10.68
N TYR A 247 -21.56 2.57 -11.34
CA TYR A 247 -20.58 2.33 -12.40
C TYR A 247 -21.17 2.41 -13.81
N GLY A 248 -22.50 2.39 -13.92
CA GLY A 248 -23.21 2.36 -15.19
C GLY A 248 -23.46 0.94 -15.68
N LYS A 249 -23.90 0.84 -16.94
CA LYS A 249 -24.12 -0.43 -17.63
C LYS A 249 -22.79 -1.14 -17.94
N ALA A 250 -22.85 -2.46 -18.03
CA ALA A 250 -21.73 -3.29 -18.44
C ALA A 250 -21.62 -3.33 -19.98
N THR A 251 -20.43 -3.62 -20.50
CA THR A 251 -20.21 -3.77 -21.95
C THR A 251 -20.84 -5.04 -22.52
N ARG A 252 -20.99 -6.07 -21.68
CA ARG A 252 -21.65 -7.33 -22.02
C ARG A 252 -22.30 -7.90 -20.77
N GLY A 253 -23.29 -8.76 -20.96
CA GLY A 253 -23.81 -9.57 -19.89
C GLY A 253 -24.42 -10.86 -20.39
N THR A 254 -24.54 -11.82 -19.49
CA THR A 254 -25.11 -13.15 -19.76
C THR A 254 -26.09 -13.49 -18.65
N VAL A 255 -27.31 -13.88 -19.01
CA VAL A 255 -28.31 -14.40 -18.06
C VAL A 255 -28.31 -15.91 -18.14
N GLY A 256 -27.85 -16.56 -17.08
CA GLY A 256 -27.98 -17.99 -16.87
C GLY A 256 -29.30 -18.34 -16.17
N THR A 257 -29.48 -19.63 -15.86
CA THR A 257 -30.66 -20.11 -15.13
C THR A 257 -30.70 -19.61 -13.68
N GLU A 258 -29.55 -19.54 -13.03
CA GLU A 258 -29.42 -19.21 -11.60
C GLU A 258 -28.56 -17.96 -11.34
N SER A 259 -27.87 -17.47 -12.37
CA SER A 259 -26.93 -16.36 -12.26
C SER A 259 -27.09 -15.33 -13.37
N LEU A 260 -26.63 -14.12 -13.08
CA LEU A 260 -26.43 -13.05 -14.04
C LEU A 260 -24.94 -12.70 -13.99
N THR A 261 -24.28 -12.62 -15.13
CA THR A 261 -22.90 -12.14 -15.23
C THR A 261 -22.88 -10.83 -16.00
N LEU A 262 -22.18 -9.83 -15.48
CA LEU A 262 -21.93 -8.55 -16.13
C LEU A 262 -20.43 -8.35 -16.33
N ASP A 263 -20.04 -8.05 -17.56
CA ASP A 263 -18.65 -7.82 -17.97
C ASP A 263 -18.47 -6.36 -18.37
N TYR A 264 -17.67 -5.63 -17.59
CA TYR A 264 -17.20 -4.29 -17.88
C TYR A 264 -15.83 -4.42 -18.50
N SER A 265 -15.62 -3.88 -19.70
CA SER A 265 -14.34 -3.96 -20.39
C SER A 265 -13.93 -2.60 -20.95
N GLY A 266 -12.62 -2.39 -21.05
CA GLY A 266 -12.03 -1.19 -21.62
C GLY A 266 -10.62 -1.46 -22.10
N LYS A 267 -10.06 -0.54 -22.88
CA LYS A 267 -8.68 -0.61 -23.36
C LYS A 267 -7.86 0.54 -22.82
N SER A 268 -6.59 0.27 -22.53
CA SER A 268 -5.59 1.24 -22.10
C SER A 268 -4.30 0.94 -22.84
N GLY A 269 -4.10 1.57 -24.01
CA GLY A 269 -3.10 1.11 -24.97
C GLY A 269 -3.48 -0.28 -25.51
N ASP A 270 -2.52 -1.20 -25.54
CA ASP A 270 -2.73 -2.59 -25.97
C ASP A 270 -3.29 -3.49 -24.86
N THR A 271 -3.26 -3.01 -23.61
CA THR A 271 -3.77 -3.76 -22.46
C THR A 271 -5.28 -3.63 -22.35
N THR A 272 -5.97 -4.77 -22.32
CA THR A 272 -7.40 -4.83 -22.00
C THR A 272 -7.57 -4.86 -20.47
N LYS A 273 -8.45 -4.00 -19.97
CA LYS A 273 -8.90 -3.96 -18.57
C LYS A 273 -10.31 -4.52 -18.50
N SER A 274 -10.61 -5.29 -17.47
CA SER A 274 -11.97 -5.79 -17.29
C SER A 274 -12.34 -6.00 -15.83
N VAL A 275 -13.64 -5.93 -15.56
CA VAL A 275 -14.26 -6.37 -14.31
C VAL A 275 -15.44 -7.26 -14.70
N SER A 276 -15.42 -8.51 -14.26
CA SER A 276 -16.50 -9.48 -14.45
C SER A 276 -17.14 -9.77 -13.11
N LEU A 277 -18.45 -9.55 -13.00
CA LEU A 277 -19.22 -9.71 -11.77
C LEU A 277 -20.33 -10.72 -11.99
N THR A 278 -20.40 -11.72 -11.13
CA THR A 278 -21.46 -12.73 -11.16
C THR A 278 -22.37 -12.58 -9.96
N PHE A 279 -23.67 -12.46 -10.26
CA PHE A 279 -24.75 -12.27 -9.33
C PHE A 279 -25.64 -13.50 -9.28
N ARG A 280 -26.36 -13.64 -8.18
CA ARG A 280 -27.43 -14.62 -8.01
C ARG A 280 -28.63 -13.95 -7.36
N LYS A 281 -29.82 -14.52 -7.50
CA LYS A 281 -31.00 -13.99 -6.82
C LYS A 281 -31.02 -14.40 -5.35
N ASP A 282 -31.36 -13.46 -4.46
CA ASP A 282 -31.78 -13.77 -3.10
C ASP A 282 -33.22 -14.34 -3.07
N ASP A 283 -33.71 -14.66 -1.87
CA ASP A 283 -35.04 -15.23 -1.67
C ASP A 283 -36.18 -14.26 -2.07
N GLU A 284 -35.90 -12.97 -2.14
CA GLU A 284 -36.84 -11.92 -2.55
C GLU A 284 -36.80 -11.66 -4.07
N GLY A 285 -35.77 -12.16 -4.75
CA GLY A 285 -35.59 -12.07 -6.20
C GLY A 285 -34.65 -10.95 -6.66
N HIS A 286 -33.88 -10.35 -5.76
CA HIS A 286 -32.87 -9.34 -6.08
C HIS A 286 -31.53 -10.00 -6.39
N TYR A 287 -30.83 -9.49 -7.41
CA TYR A 287 -29.48 -9.91 -7.74
C TYR A 287 -28.47 -9.33 -6.74
N VAL A 288 -27.78 -10.24 -6.05
CA VAL A 288 -26.71 -9.94 -5.09
C VAL A 288 -25.39 -10.54 -5.57
N LEU A 289 -24.31 -9.79 -5.37
CA LEU A 289 -22.98 -10.14 -5.86
C LEU A 289 -22.43 -11.40 -5.15
N MET A 290 -22.10 -12.40 -5.94
CA MET A 290 -21.57 -13.68 -5.45
C MET A 290 -20.05 -13.75 -5.62
N THR A 291 -19.57 -13.56 -6.85
CA THR A 291 -18.15 -13.63 -7.19
C THR A 291 -17.77 -12.53 -8.17
N GLY A 292 -16.48 -12.24 -8.26
CA GLY A 292 -15.98 -11.35 -9.30
C GLY A 292 -14.49 -11.49 -9.55
N TYR A 293 -14.11 -10.99 -10.73
CA TYR A 293 -12.74 -10.95 -11.23
C TYR A 293 -12.47 -9.56 -11.80
N ALA A 294 -11.27 -9.07 -11.58
CA ALA A 294 -10.80 -7.77 -12.02
C ALA A 294 -9.43 -7.94 -12.66
N THR A 295 -9.32 -7.71 -13.96
CA THR A 295 -8.11 -7.94 -14.76
C THR A 295 -7.49 -6.61 -15.18
N ASN A 296 -6.19 -6.45 -14.95
CA ASN A 296 -5.37 -5.31 -15.35
C ASN A 296 -5.86 -3.93 -14.84
N ILE A 297 -6.62 -3.92 -13.73
CA ILE A 297 -7.04 -2.67 -13.06
C ILE A 297 -6.10 -2.27 -11.92
N SER A 298 -5.24 -3.18 -11.46
CA SER A 298 -4.23 -2.96 -10.45
C SER A 298 -2.84 -2.88 -11.07
N LYS A 299 -1.90 -2.24 -10.37
CA LYS A 299 -0.52 -2.15 -10.82
C LYS A 299 0.18 -3.50 -10.60
N ALA A 300 0.73 -4.07 -11.67
CA ALA A 300 1.55 -5.27 -11.58
C ALA A 300 2.89 -4.99 -10.87
N PRO A 301 3.48 -5.98 -10.19
CA PRO A 301 4.79 -5.86 -9.53
C PRO A 301 5.97 -5.85 -10.51
N VAL A 302 5.73 -6.20 -11.78
CA VAL A 302 6.72 -6.22 -12.87
C VAL A 302 6.09 -5.61 -14.12
N GLU A 303 6.90 -4.91 -14.91
CA GLU A 303 6.49 -4.31 -16.19
C GLU A 303 6.85 -5.26 -17.34
N ALA A 304 6.01 -5.31 -18.37
CA ALA A 304 6.34 -6.02 -19.61
C ALA A 304 7.41 -5.25 -20.39
N GLN A 305 8.26 -5.97 -21.13
CA GLN A 305 9.13 -5.41 -22.17
C GLN A 305 8.60 -5.73 -23.57
N ASP A 306 9.08 -4.99 -24.56
CA ASP A 306 8.69 -5.16 -25.96
C ASP A 306 9.13 -6.54 -26.48
N SER A 307 8.20 -7.29 -27.06
CA SER A 307 8.45 -8.63 -27.59
C SER A 307 9.53 -8.65 -28.68
N ASP A 308 9.60 -7.60 -29.51
CA ASP A 308 10.58 -7.51 -30.60
C ASP A 308 11.99 -7.24 -30.09
N SER A 309 12.12 -6.76 -28.85
CA SER A 309 13.40 -6.49 -28.19
C SER A 309 13.87 -7.62 -27.27
N TYR A 310 12.96 -8.54 -26.94
CA TYR A 310 13.26 -9.64 -26.05
C TYR A 310 14.01 -10.75 -26.79
N THR A 311 15.04 -11.29 -26.13
CA THR A 311 15.72 -12.51 -26.60
C THR A 311 15.71 -13.51 -25.46
N SER A 312 15.20 -14.70 -25.72
CA SER A 312 15.06 -15.72 -24.69
C SER A 312 16.41 -16.14 -24.15
N ASN A 313 16.54 -16.09 -22.83
CA ASN A 313 17.66 -16.67 -22.11
C ASN A 313 17.26 -17.94 -21.34
N TRP A 314 16.00 -18.37 -21.47
CA TRP A 314 15.48 -19.54 -20.77
C TRP A 314 16.12 -20.82 -21.29
N THR A 315 16.79 -21.54 -20.41
CA THR A 315 17.18 -22.92 -20.69
C THR A 315 16.14 -23.89 -20.15
N LYS A 316 16.08 -25.08 -20.75
CA LYS A 316 15.29 -26.20 -20.23
C LYS A 316 15.63 -26.51 -18.76
N SER A 317 16.91 -26.46 -18.40
CA SER A 317 17.35 -26.67 -17.02
C SER A 317 16.84 -25.61 -16.06
N ASP A 318 16.77 -24.34 -16.49
CA ASP A 318 16.24 -23.26 -15.65
C ASP A 318 14.75 -23.45 -15.40
N TYR A 319 14.00 -23.79 -16.44
CA TYR A 319 12.57 -24.08 -16.37
C TYR A 319 12.26 -25.31 -15.51
N GLU A 320 13.00 -26.40 -15.67
CA GLU A 320 12.84 -27.62 -14.88
C GLU A 320 13.14 -27.38 -13.40
N ALA A 321 14.10 -26.51 -13.09
CA ALA A 321 14.46 -26.13 -11.71
C ALA A 321 13.39 -25.28 -11.00
N LEU A 322 12.43 -24.68 -11.71
CA LEU A 322 11.32 -23.94 -11.11
C LEU A 322 10.46 -24.85 -10.23
N LYS A 323 10.20 -24.41 -9.01
CA LYS A 323 9.32 -25.10 -8.06
C LYS A 323 7.93 -24.49 -8.10
N VAL A 324 6.93 -25.32 -8.34
CA VAL A 324 5.53 -24.94 -8.19
C VAL A 324 5.16 -25.11 -6.72
N GLN A 325 4.38 -24.16 -6.20
CA GLN A 325 3.85 -24.18 -4.85
C GLN A 325 3.11 -25.48 -4.56
N GLU A 326 3.40 -26.10 -3.42
CA GLU A 326 2.67 -27.26 -2.92
C GLU A 326 1.26 -26.88 -2.49
N SER A 327 0.31 -27.79 -2.71
CA SER A 327 -1.09 -27.63 -2.31
C SER A 327 -1.21 -27.35 -0.81
N GLY A 328 -1.78 -26.19 -0.48
CA GLY A 328 -1.99 -25.73 0.88
C GLY A 328 -2.26 -24.24 0.87
N GLU A 329 -3.26 -23.80 1.64
CA GLU A 329 -3.53 -22.38 1.85
C GLU A 329 -2.26 -21.74 2.44
N ASP A 330 -1.84 -20.59 1.91
CA ASP A 330 -0.66 -19.83 2.34
C ASP A 330 0.71 -20.55 2.25
N SER A 331 0.82 -21.62 1.45
CA SER A 331 2.09 -22.29 1.18
C SER A 331 3.10 -21.34 0.51
N LYS A 332 4.33 -21.24 1.04
CA LYS A 332 5.40 -20.38 0.51
C LYS A 332 6.56 -21.18 -0.09
N THR A 333 6.21 -22.23 -0.83
CA THR A 333 7.16 -23.25 -1.32
C THR A 333 7.55 -23.08 -2.79
N GLY A 334 6.77 -22.31 -3.56
CA GLY A 334 7.03 -22.04 -4.97
C GLY A 334 8.24 -21.12 -5.20
N THR A 335 8.81 -21.16 -6.41
CA THR A 335 9.79 -20.16 -6.86
C THR A 335 9.12 -18.79 -6.89
N THR A 336 9.81 -17.76 -6.39
CA THR A 336 9.22 -16.42 -6.34
C THR A 336 9.31 -15.71 -7.68
N LEU A 337 8.35 -14.81 -7.95
CA LEU A 337 8.42 -13.91 -9.10
C LEU A 337 9.76 -13.15 -9.13
N LYS A 338 10.22 -12.69 -7.96
CA LYS A 338 11.46 -11.93 -7.83
C LYS A 338 12.66 -12.74 -8.35
N ASP A 339 12.79 -14.00 -7.94
CA ASP A 339 13.91 -14.85 -8.37
C ASP A 339 13.90 -15.09 -9.90
N ILE A 340 12.70 -15.21 -10.48
CA ILE A 340 12.53 -15.39 -11.92
C ILE A 340 12.91 -14.12 -12.68
N VAL A 341 12.39 -12.96 -12.26
CA VAL A 341 12.68 -11.68 -12.91
C VAL A 341 14.14 -11.26 -12.73
N ASP A 342 14.75 -11.51 -11.57
CA ASP A 342 16.17 -11.24 -11.34
C ASP A 342 17.08 -12.05 -12.28
N LYS A 343 16.65 -13.26 -12.65
CA LYS A 343 17.42 -14.19 -13.49
C LYS A 343 17.12 -14.03 -14.98
N HIS A 344 15.85 -13.87 -15.34
CA HIS A 344 15.37 -13.89 -16.72
C HIS A 344 14.96 -12.50 -17.25
N GLY A 345 15.01 -11.47 -16.40
CA GLY A 345 14.57 -10.13 -16.75
C GLY A 345 13.05 -10.03 -16.82
N ASN A 346 12.58 -8.92 -17.40
CA ASN A 346 11.15 -8.66 -17.51
C ASN A 346 10.48 -9.62 -18.51
N PRO A 347 9.22 -10.01 -18.29
CA PRO A 347 8.44 -10.78 -19.26
C PRO A 347 8.03 -9.93 -20.47
N THR A 348 7.58 -10.58 -21.54
CA THR A 348 7.00 -9.93 -22.73
C THR A 348 5.51 -9.62 -22.57
N ASP A 349 4.81 -10.31 -21.67
CA ASP A 349 3.42 -10.03 -21.31
C ASP A 349 3.18 -10.19 -19.81
N VAL A 350 2.28 -9.37 -19.27
CA VAL A 350 1.90 -9.36 -17.85
C VAL A 350 0.40 -9.17 -17.71
N GLN A 351 -0.25 -10.06 -16.99
CA GLN A 351 -1.65 -9.96 -16.62
C GLN A 351 -1.83 -10.08 -15.11
N MET A 352 -2.45 -9.07 -14.51
CA MET A 352 -2.77 -9.06 -13.08
C MET A 352 -4.27 -9.26 -12.88
N VAL A 353 -4.65 -10.18 -12.00
CA VAL A 353 -6.04 -10.51 -11.68
C VAL A 353 -6.27 -10.42 -10.17
N ILE A 354 -7.33 -9.70 -9.79
CA ILE A 354 -7.87 -9.72 -8.43
C ILE A 354 -9.19 -10.49 -8.49
N ASN A 355 -9.39 -11.44 -7.58
CA ASN A 355 -10.64 -12.21 -7.49
C ASN A 355 -11.20 -12.20 -6.07
N ASN A 356 -12.52 -12.38 -5.95
CA ASN A 356 -13.16 -12.61 -4.67
C ASN A 356 -14.43 -13.45 -4.87
N SER A 357 -14.59 -14.49 -4.04
CA SER A 357 -15.73 -15.41 -4.06
C SER A 357 -16.50 -15.44 -2.74
N GLY A 358 -16.32 -14.43 -1.89
CA GLY A 358 -16.94 -14.29 -0.58
C GLY A 358 -16.07 -14.78 0.60
N ASN A 359 -14.86 -15.28 0.33
CA ASN A 359 -13.90 -15.76 1.33
C ASN A 359 -12.65 -14.87 1.45
N GLY A 360 -12.64 -13.70 0.81
CA GLY A 360 -11.50 -12.80 0.79
C GLY A 360 -11.01 -12.52 -0.62
N PHE A 361 -10.07 -11.58 -0.73
CA PHE A 361 -9.46 -11.22 -2.01
C PHE A 361 -8.26 -12.11 -2.28
N GLY A 362 -8.26 -12.75 -3.44
CA GLY A 362 -7.10 -13.39 -4.04
C GLY A 362 -6.48 -12.47 -5.09
N GLU A 363 -5.17 -12.58 -5.26
CA GLU A 363 -4.39 -11.88 -6.28
C GLU A 363 -3.55 -12.89 -7.05
N ARG A 364 -3.66 -12.84 -8.38
CA ARG A 364 -2.93 -13.71 -9.30
C ARG A 364 -2.23 -12.89 -10.35
N LEU A 365 -1.04 -13.34 -10.73
CA LEU A 365 -0.25 -12.73 -11.78
C LEU A 365 0.10 -13.81 -12.78
N SER A 366 -0.14 -13.56 -14.06
CA SER A 366 0.35 -14.37 -15.15
C SER A 366 1.40 -13.57 -15.91
N ILE A 367 2.55 -14.18 -16.18
CA ILE A 367 3.59 -13.58 -17.02
C ILE A 367 3.99 -14.55 -18.12
N THR A 368 4.40 -13.98 -19.24
CA THR A 368 4.85 -14.75 -20.40
C THR A 368 6.18 -14.23 -20.90
N TYR A 369 7.08 -15.12 -21.28
CA TYR A 369 8.28 -14.84 -22.06
C TYR A 369 8.12 -15.51 -23.42
N SER A 370 8.26 -14.75 -24.51
CA SER A 370 8.05 -15.25 -25.87
C SER A 370 9.11 -14.74 -26.83
N ASP A 371 9.84 -15.66 -27.43
CA ASP A 371 10.83 -15.45 -28.49
C ASP A 371 10.79 -16.66 -29.42
N TYR A 372 10.00 -16.59 -30.48
CA TYR A 372 9.79 -17.73 -31.39
C TYR A 372 10.94 -17.93 -32.40
N ASP A 373 11.91 -17.01 -32.44
CA ASP A 373 13.02 -17.04 -33.38
C ASP A 373 14.27 -17.75 -32.80
N THR A 374 14.22 -18.18 -31.53
CA THR A 374 15.33 -18.88 -30.87
C THR A 374 15.35 -20.37 -31.20
N GLU A 375 16.56 -20.92 -31.42
CA GLU A 375 16.78 -22.35 -31.73
C GLU A 375 17.25 -23.17 -30.52
N ASP A 376 18.00 -22.56 -29.60
CA ASP A 376 18.70 -23.25 -28.50
C ASP A 376 18.09 -22.96 -27.10
N LYS A 377 17.02 -22.16 -27.04
CA LYS A 377 16.36 -21.70 -25.82
C LYS A 377 14.88 -22.01 -25.88
N LEU A 378 14.21 -21.95 -24.73
CA LEU A 378 12.75 -22.08 -24.72
C LEU A 378 12.15 -20.89 -25.47
N GLN A 379 11.34 -21.18 -26.48
CA GLN A 379 10.66 -20.14 -27.26
C GLN A 379 9.53 -19.50 -26.46
N TYR A 380 8.88 -20.28 -25.60
CA TYR A 380 7.73 -19.84 -24.84
C TYR A 380 7.78 -20.36 -23.40
N VAL A 381 7.61 -19.46 -22.44
CA VAL A 381 7.46 -19.79 -21.01
C VAL A 381 6.32 -18.96 -20.43
N SER A 382 5.28 -19.62 -19.94
CA SER A 382 4.12 -19.02 -19.28
C SER A 382 4.07 -19.47 -17.83
N LEU A 383 3.94 -18.52 -16.92
CA LEU A 383 4.05 -18.74 -15.48
C LEU A 383 2.91 -18.02 -14.77
N ASP A 384 2.15 -18.75 -13.96
CA ASP A 384 1.13 -18.18 -13.09
C ASP A 384 1.60 -18.17 -11.65
N PHE A 385 1.26 -17.11 -10.95
CA PHE A 385 1.61 -16.87 -9.57
C PHE A 385 0.36 -16.54 -8.77
N GLU A 386 0.40 -16.92 -7.50
CA GLU A 386 -0.54 -16.46 -6.49
C GLU A 386 0.20 -15.62 -5.46
N LYS A 387 -0.45 -14.54 -5.02
CA LYS A 387 0.09 -13.68 -3.97
C LYS A 387 -0.21 -14.30 -2.62
N VAL A 388 0.83 -14.54 -1.84
CA VAL A 388 0.76 -14.93 -0.43
C VAL A 388 1.53 -13.88 0.36
N ASP A 389 0.85 -13.20 1.27
CA ASP A 389 1.29 -11.97 1.92
C ASP A 389 1.75 -10.90 0.90
N ASP A 390 3.03 -10.54 0.91
CA ASP A 390 3.62 -9.51 0.06
C ASP A 390 4.44 -10.10 -1.11
N SER A 391 4.32 -11.40 -1.39
CA SER A 391 5.14 -12.10 -2.40
C SER A 391 4.31 -12.98 -3.33
N PHE A 392 4.75 -13.07 -4.58
CA PHE A 392 4.14 -13.91 -5.61
C PHE A 392 4.92 -15.21 -5.75
N TYR A 393 4.24 -16.33 -5.56
CA TYR A 393 4.78 -17.68 -5.63
C TYR A 393 4.21 -18.42 -6.83
N LEU A 394 5.08 -19.12 -7.56
CA LEU A 394 4.71 -19.84 -8.77
C LEU A 394 3.71 -20.96 -8.46
N THR A 395 2.53 -20.94 -9.08
CA THR A 395 1.47 -21.95 -8.92
C THR A 395 1.24 -22.78 -10.16
N TYR A 396 1.67 -22.29 -11.32
CA TYR A 396 1.61 -23.04 -12.58
C TYR A 396 2.76 -22.64 -13.49
N LYS A 397 3.26 -23.61 -14.26
CA LYS A 397 4.27 -23.36 -15.30
C LYS A 397 3.96 -24.17 -16.55
N TYR A 398 4.18 -23.53 -17.69
CA TYR A 398 4.15 -24.14 -19.01
C TYR A 398 5.33 -23.61 -19.82
N GLY A 399 5.97 -24.49 -20.58
CA GLY A 399 7.06 -24.13 -21.48
C GLY A 399 7.05 -25.05 -22.69
N SER A 400 7.34 -24.49 -23.85
CA SER A 400 7.41 -25.23 -25.12
C SER A 400 8.64 -24.84 -25.93
N ASP A 401 9.17 -25.85 -26.62
CA ASP A 401 10.33 -25.77 -27.52
C ASP A 401 9.91 -25.77 -29.01
N ASP A 402 8.59 -25.67 -29.27
CA ASP A 402 7.85 -26.01 -30.51
C ASP A 402 7.47 -27.50 -30.64
#